data_AF-A0A947FJA8-F1
#
_entry.id   AF-A0A947FJA8-F1
#
_cell.length_a   1.000
_cell.length_b   1.000
_cell.length_c   1.000
_cell.angle_alpha   90.00
_cell.angle_beta   90.00
_cell.angle_gamma   90.00
#
_symmetry.space_group_name_H-M   'P 1'
#
loop_
_entity.id
_entity.type
_entity.pdbx_description
1 polymer ?
#
loop_
_entity_poly.entity_id
_entity_poly.type
_entity_poly.pdbx_seq_one_letter_code
_entity_poly.pdbx_strand_id
1 'polypeptide(L)'
;IALAIPVTLFMGLLTMRAQAEAVPPIHDVSTDLRNPPTFSAQTMALREELGANPINDYGIPLGQLEMWAGSEDADLKAKNHADIIAAEYENLQPVIIGGATDDQAFDAIVAAMGEIGLQNVHRVEGSNTVEGVAETFAFGFKDDVVARVEDGQIDLRSVSRVGVSDLGYNAARLEELAEAIEARLDE
;
A
#
# COMPACT_ATOMS: atom_id res chain seq x y z
N ILE A 1 -4.87 16.98 31.86
CA ILE A 1 -4.47 15.67 31.31
C ILE A 1 -5.69 14.80 30.99
N ALA A 2 -6.65 14.59 31.91
CA ALA A 2 -7.82 13.73 31.67
C ALA A 2 -8.78 14.17 30.53
N LEU A 3 -8.85 15.47 30.20
CA LEU A 3 -9.61 15.98 29.05
C LEU A 3 -8.80 16.09 27.74
N ALA A 4 -7.47 15.99 27.80
CA ALA A 4 -6.63 16.10 26.61
C ALA A 4 -6.73 14.84 25.75
N ILE A 5 -6.72 13.64 26.35
CA ILE A 5 -6.82 12.37 25.62
C ILE A 5 -8.17 12.24 24.88
N PRO A 6 -9.35 12.52 25.50
CA PRO A 6 -10.62 12.49 24.78
C PRO A 6 -10.73 13.55 23.68
N VAL A 7 -10.18 14.76 23.89
CA VAL A 7 -10.19 15.81 22.88
C VAL A 7 -9.26 15.46 21.70
N THR A 8 -8.07 14.91 21.96
CA THR A 8 -7.17 14.44 20.91
C THR A 8 -7.75 13.26 20.13
N LEU A 9 -8.38 12.30 20.80
CA LEU A 9 -9.08 11.19 20.15
C LEU A 9 -10.28 11.67 19.32
N PHE A 10 -11.06 12.62 19.86
CA PHE A 10 -12.22 13.19 19.16
C PHE A 10 -11.80 14.03 17.95
N MET A 11 -10.76 14.86 18.09
CA MET A 11 -10.17 15.60 16.96
C MET A 11 -9.60 14.65 15.91
N GLY A 12 -8.91 13.57 16.33
CA GLY A 12 -8.44 12.52 15.43
C GLY A 12 -9.57 11.84 14.65
N LEU A 13 -10.70 11.57 15.30
CA LEU A 13 -11.88 11.01 14.64
C LEU A 13 -12.47 11.97 13.60
N LEU A 14 -12.53 13.27 13.90
CA LEU A 14 -13.01 14.29 12.95
C LEU A 14 -12.10 14.41 11.74
N THR A 15 -10.78 14.38 11.91
CA THR A 15 -9.82 14.43 10.80
C THR A 15 -9.89 13.19 9.92
N MET A 16 -10.04 12.00 10.50
CA MET A 16 -10.20 10.76 9.74
C MET A 16 -11.46 10.78 8.88
N ARG A 17 -12.57 11.33 9.39
CA ARG A 17 -13.80 11.46 8.62
C ARG A 17 -13.63 12.39 7.41
N ALA A 18 -13.02 13.55 7.61
CA ALA A 18 -12.77 14.49 6.51
C ALA A 18 -11.84 13.88 5.45
N GLN A 19 -10.84 13.11 5.87
CA GLN A 19 -9.93 12.41 4.97
C GLN A 19 -10.62 11.28 4.20
N ALA A 20 -11.51 10.53 4.85
CA ALA A 20 -12.31 9.48 4.22
C ALA A 20 -13.23 10.01 3.09
N GLU A 21 -13.69 11.26 3.18
CA GLU A 21 -14.51 11.90 2.14
C GLU A 21 -13.66 12.43 0.97
N ALA A 22 -12.34 12.56 1.15
CA ALA A 22 -11.44 13.17 0.18
C ALA A 22 -10.62 12.15 -0.64
N VAL A 23 -10.69 10.87 -0.29
CA VAL A 23 -9.89 9.81 -0.91
C VAL A 23 -10.79 8.66 -1.37
N PRO A 24 -10.41 7.92 -2.42
CA PRO A 24 -11.19 6.77 -2.87
C PRO A 24 -11.28 5.70 -1.76
N PRO A 25 -12.42 4.99 -1.66
CA PRO A 25 -12.61 3.98 -0.63
C PRO A 25 -11.96 2.65 -1.03
N ILE A 26 -10.64 2.65 -1.23
CA ILE A 26 -9.82 1.48 -1.55
C ILE A 26 -8.74 1.26 -0.47
N HIS A 27 -8.34 0.02 -0.28
CA HIS A 27 -7.33 -0.37 0.71
C HIS A 27 -6.10 -1.04 0.08
N ASP A 28 -6.02 -1.05 -1.25
CA ASP A 28 -5.06 -1.80 -2.03
C ASP A 28 -4.57 -0.89 -3.15
N VAL A 29 -3.30 -0.49 -3.07
CA VAL A 29 -2.68 0.48 -3.99
C VAL A 29 -1.35 -0.07 -4.48
N SER A 30 -1.06 0.09 -5.77
CA SER A 30 0.15 -0.41 -6.45
C SER A 30 0.63 0.59 -7.50
N THR A 31 1.94 0.62 -7.75
CA THR A 31 2.55 1.40 -8.85
C THR A 31 2.40 0.69 -10.20
N ASP A 32 2.44 -0.64 -10.24
CA ASP A 32 2.08 -1.42 -11.43
C ASP A 32 0.60 -1.78 -11.37
N LEU A 33 -0.20 -1.14 -12.21
CA LEU A 33 -1.66 -1.32 -12.26
C LEU A 33 -2.09 -2.50 -13.14
N ARG A 34 -1.19 -3.01 -13.98
CA ARG A 34 -1.50 -4.11 -14.92
C ARG A 34 -1.11 -5.45 -14.34
N ASN A 35 0.01 -5.49 -13.61
CA ASN A 35 0.50 -6.69 -12.95
C ASN A 35 1.01 -6.35 -11.53
N PRO A 36 0.12 -5.94 -10.60
CA PRO A 36 0.51 -5.57 -9.25
C PRO A 36 1.39 -6.63 -8.58
N PRO A 37 2.45 -6.25 -7.85
CA PRO A 37 3.25 -7.19 -7.05
C PRO A 37 2.38 -8.08 -6.15
N THR A 38 2.79 -9.34 -6.03
CA THR A 38 2.12 -10.34 -5.20
C THR A 38 2.92 -10.62 -3.94
N PHE A 39 2.21 -10.99 -2.88
CA PHE A 39 2.82 -11.38 -1.62
C PHE A 39 3.23 -12.86 -1.61
N SER A 40 4.23 -13.17 -0.79
CA SER A 40 4.75 -14.49 -0.50
C SER A 40 3.67 -15.38 0.11
N ALA A 41 3.86 -16.70 0.00
CA ALA A 41 2.97 -17.67 0.61
C ALA A 41 2.88 -17.50 2.14
N GLN A 42 3.97 -17.07 2.79
CA GLN A 42 3.98 -16.80 4.23
C GLN A 42 3.09 -15.60 4.58
N THR A 43 3.22 -14.50 3.85
CA THR A 43 2.39 -13.31 4.08
C THR A 43 0.91 -13.60 3.75
N MET A 44 0.63 -14.35 2.69
CA MET A 44 -0.74 -14.76 2.37
C MET A 44 -1.36 -15.64 3.46
N ALA A 45 -0.61 -16.61 4.01
CA ALA A 45 -1.07 -17.43 5.12
C ALA A 45 -1.36 -16.61 6.38
N LEU A 46 -0.51 -15.63 6.69
CA LEU A 46 -0.73 -14.71 7.81
C LEU A 46 -1.98 -13.85 7.59
N ARG A 47 -2.19 -13.34 6.38
CA ARG A 47 -3.39 -12.56 6.03
C ARG A 47 -4.66 -13.40 6.21
N GLU A 48 -4.64 -14.66 5.78
CA GLU A 48 -5.76 -15.60 5.98
C GLU A 48 -6.02 -15.84 7.47
N GLU A 49 -4.98 -16.14 8.26
CA GLU A 49 -5.08 -16.38 9.71
C GLU A 49 -5.71 -15.19 10.45
N LEU A 50 -5.34 -13.97 10.04
CA LEU A 50 -5.84 -12.74 10.65
C LEU A 50 -7.22 -12.31 10.14
N GLY A 51 -7.79 -12.99 9.14
CA GLY A 51 -9.00 -12.54 8.46
C GLY A 51 -8.81 -11.16 7.82
N ALA A 52 -7.61 -10.89 7.32
CA ALA A 52 -7.27 -9.62 6.69
C ALA A 52 -8.07 -9.41 5.40
N ASN A 53 -8.19 -8.16 4.97
CA ASN A 53 -8.79 -7.80 3.70
C ASN A 53 -8.19 -8.63 2.54
N PRO A 54 -9.01 -8.94 1.51
CA PRO A 54 -8.53 -9.66 0.34
C PRO A 54 -7.48 -8.87 -0.43
N ILE A 55 -6.66 -9.59 -1.20
CA ILE A 55 -5.84 -9.00 -2.25
C ILE A 55 -6.70 -8.88 -3.50
N ASN A 56 -6.78 -7.69 -4.10
CA ASN A 56 -7.71 -7.43 -5.18
C ASN A 56 -7.07 -7.62 -6.56
N ASP A 57 -7.87 -8.11 -7.51
CA ASP A 57 -7.57 -8.05 -8.95
C ASP A 57 -7.97 -6.67 -9.48
N TYR A 58 -7.01 -5.97 -10.07
CA TYR A 58 -7.17 -4.57 -10.47
C TYR A 58 -8.00 -4.41 -11.75
N GLY A 59 -8.26 -5.49 -12.50
CA GLY A 59 -9.13 -5.47 -13.68
C GLY A 59 -10.61 -5.69 -13.35
N ILE A 60 -10.95 -6.12 -12.14
CA ILE A 60 -12.33 -6.42 -11.74
C ILE A 60 -13.01 -5.14 -11.24
N PRO A 61 -14.18 -4.76 -11.80
CA PRO A 61 -14.97 -3.65 -11.28
C PRO A 61 -15.33 -3.86 -9.81
N LEU A 62 -15.22 -2.80 -9.00
CA LEU A 62 -15.43 -2.87 -7.55
C LEU A 62 -16.80 -3.47 -7.19
N GLY A 63 -17.85 -3.16 -7.95
CA GLY A 63 -19.19 -3.71 -7.71
C GLY A 63 -19.32 -5.23 -7.85
N GLN A 64 -18.31 -5.92 -8.38
CA GLN A 64 -18.24 -7.38 -8.47
C GLN A 64 -17.44 -8.02 -7.32
N LEU A 65 -16.72 -7.20 -6.55
CA LEU A 65 -15.98 -7.63 -5.36
C LEU A 65 -16.90 -7.52 -4.14
N GLU A 66 -16.89 -8.55 -3.29
CA GLU A 66 -17.81 -8.66 -2.14
C GLU A 66 -17.85 -7.40 -1.27
N MET A 67 -16.68 -6.79 -1.04
CA MET A 67 -16.52 -5.60 -0.20
C MET A 67 -17.28 -4.37 -0.71
N TRP A 68 -17.45 -4.20 -2.03
CA TRP A 68 -18.15 -3.04 -2.62
C TRP A 68 -19.44 -3.40 -3.34
N ALA A 69 -19.81 -4.69 -3.41
CA ALA A 69 -21.02 -5.16 -4.09
C ALA A 69 -22.30 -4.44 -3.59
N GLY A 70 -22.36 -4.15 -2.29
CA GLY A 70 -23.46 -3.45 -1.63
C GLY A 70 -23.39 -1.92 -1.65
N SER A 71 -22.43 -1.31 -2.35
CA SER A 71 -22.38 0.16 -2.48
C SER A 71 -23.57 0.68 -3.29
N GLU A 72 -24.14 1.81 -2.86
CA GLU A 72 -25.18 2.55 -3.58
C GLU A 72 -24.60 3.49 -4.66
N ASP A 73 -23.28 3.67 -4.66
CA ASP A 73 -22.56 4.48 -5.66
C ASP A 73 -22.31 3.65 -6.92
N ALA A 74 -23.11 3.91 -7.96
CA ALA A 74 -23.01 3.21 -9.24
C ALA A 74 -21.73 3.54 -10.01
N ASP A 75 -21.20 4.76 -9.87
CA ASP A 75 -19.99 5.19 -10.56
C ASP A 75 -18.77 4.50 -9.94
N LEU A 76 -18.70 4.46 -8.60
CA LEU A 76 -17.68 3.70 -7.88
C LEU A 76 -17.69 2.22 -8.27
N LYS A 77 -18.88 1.61 -8.34
CA LYS A 77 -19.01 0.18 -8.67
C LYS A 77 -18.57 -0.16 -10.08
N ALA A 78 -18.67 0.78 -11.02
CA ALA A 78 -18.27 0.59 -12.41
C ALA A 78 -16.75 0.68 -12.60
N LYS A 79 -16.03 1.40 -11.73
CA LYS A 79 -14.57 1.49 -11.76
C LYS A 79 -13.91 0.24 -11.18
N ASN A 80 -12.70 -0.05 -11.61
CA ASN A 80 -11.81 -1.02 -10.97
C ASN A 80 -10.69 -0.29 -10.19
N HIS A 81 -9.81 -1.03 -9.49
CA HIS A 81 -8.72 -0.42 -8.73
C HIS A 81 -7.74 0.34 -9.63
N ALA A 82 -7.40 -0.19 -10.80
CA ALA A 82 -6.49 0.47 -11.74
C ALA A 82 -7.03 1.83 -12.19
N ASP A 83 -8.32 1.91 -12.57
CA ASP A 83 -8.97 3.15 -13.01
C ASP A 83 -8.99 4.20 -11.89
N ILE A 84 -9.22 3.77 -10.65
CA ILE A 84 -9.23 4.67 -9.49
C ILE A 84 -7.82 5.19 -9.21
N ILE A 85 -6.83 4.30 -9.13
CA ILE A 85 -5.46 4.68 -8.81
C ILE A 85 -4.89 5.60 -9.90
N ALA A 86 -5.11 5.27 -11.18
CA ALA A 86 -4.65 6.11 -12.29
C ALA A 86 -5.28 7.51 -12.31
N ALA A 87 -6.50 7.67 -11.78
CA ALA A 87 -7.20 8.96 -11.75
C ALA A 87 -6.87 9.80 -10.51
N GLU A 88 -6.67 9.16 -9.35
CA GLU A 88 -6.52 9.86 -8.06
C GLU A 88 -5.06 9.99 -7.62
N TYR A 89 -4.16 9.14 -8.12
CA TYR A 89 -2.76 9.07 -7.71
C TYR A 89 -1.81 9.10 -8.93
N GLU A 90 -1.91 10.15 -9.76
CA GLU A 90 -1.20 10.28 -11.05
C GLU A 90 0.33 10.13 -10.92
N ASN A 91 0.92 10.56 -9.81
CA ASN A 91 2.36 10.53 -9.57
C ASN A 91 2.88 9.16 -9.10
N LEU A 92 1.98 8.21 -8.82
CA LEU A 92 2.36 6.90 -8.31
C LEU A 92 2.83 6.00 -9.45
N GLN A 93 4.15 5.98 -9.68
CA GLN A 93 4.79 5.26 -10.77
C GLN A 93 5.86 4.28 -10.24
N PRO A 94 6.22 3.24 -11.00
CA PRO A 94 7.35 2.39 -10.66
C PRO A 94 8.65 3.18 -10.61
N VAL A 95 9.54 2.84 -9.66
CA VAL A 95 10.86 3.46 -9.55
C VAL A 95 11.80 2.84 -10.58
N ILE A 96 12.53 3.67 -11.32
CA ILE A 96 13.47 3.18 -12.34
C ILE A 96 14.82 2.88 -11.68
N ILE A 97 15.34 1.65 -11.85
CA ILE A 97 16.62 1.22 -11.25
C ILE A 97 17.82 1.92 -11.90
N GLY A 98 17.69 2.25 -13.20
CA GLY A 98 18.73 2.94 -13.94
C GLY A 98 19.98 2.09 -14.14
N GLY A 99 21.12 2.56 -13.62
CA GLY A 99 22.42 1.90 -13.77
C GLY A 99 22.78 0.90 -12.67
N ALA A 100 21.96 0.81 -11.62
CA ALA A 100 22.19 -0.10 -10.50
C ALA A 100 21.89 -1.56 -10.88
N THR A 101 22.48 -2.50 -10.15
CA THR A 101 22.15 -3.92 -10.26
C THR A 101 20.90 -4.26 -9.45
N ASP A 102 20.26 -5.41 -9.74
CA ASP A 102 19.12 -5.90 -8.96
C ASP A 102 19.47 -6.04 -7.47
N ASP A 103 20.68 -6.50 -7.13
CA ASP A 103 21.10 -6.60 -5.71
C ASP A 103 21.24 -5.23 -5.05
N GLN A 104 21.74 -4.21 -5.76
CA GLN A 104 21.75 -2.83 -5.26
C GLN A 104 20.33 -2.29 -5.08
N ALA A 105 19.41 -2.63 -5.99
CA ALA A 105 18.00 -2.29 -5.84
C ALA A 105 17.38 -2.96 -4.62
N PHE A 106 17.65 -4.25 -4.37
CA PHE A 106 17.19 -4.94 -3.17
C PHE A 106 17.73 -4.31 -1.88
N ASP A 107 19.02 -3.99 -1.84
CA ASP A 107 19.64 -3.33 -0.69
C ASP A 107 19.02 -1.94 -0.44
N ALA A 108 18.77 -1.18 -1.51
CA ALA A 108 18.10 0.12 -1.44
C ALA A 108 16.66 0.00 -0.90
N ILE A 109 15.89 -0.97 -1.38
CA ILE A 109 14.52 -1.25 -0.91
C ILE A 109 14.51 -1.61 0.58
N VAL A 110 15.37 -2.53 1.01
CA VAL A 110 15.42 -2.95 2.43
C VAL A 110 15.79 -1.77 3.32
N ALA A 111 16.77 -0.97 2.91
CA ALA A 111 17.18 0.22 3.66
C ALA A 111 16.09 1.30 3.70
N ALA A 112 15.40 1.54 2.59
CA ALA A 112 14.32 2.52 2.49
C ALA A 112 13.10 2.11 3.32
N MET A 113 12.65 0.85 3.22
CA MET A 113 11.57 0.32 4.06
C MET A 113 11.90 0.46 5.56
N GLY A 114 13.14 0.17 5.95
CA GLY A 114 13.59 0.36 7.33
C GLY A 114 13.63 1.83 7.77
N GLU A 115 14.06 2.74 6.89
CA GLU A 115 14.10 4.19 7.17
C GLU A 115 12.70 4.76 7.42
N ILE A 116 11.74 4.46 6.56
CA ILE A 116 10.36 4.97 6.69
C ILE A 116 9.56 4.22 7.78
N GLY A 117 10.22 3.30 8.51
CA GLY A 117 9.69 2.69 9.73
C GLY A 117 8.89 1.40 9.54
N LEU A 118 8.94 0.76 8.37
CA LEU A 118 8.34 -0.56 8.20
C LEU A 118 9.03 -1.58 9.11
N GLN A 119 8.24 -2.51 9.61
CA GLN A 119 8.66 -3.60 10.47
C GLN A 119 8.71 -4.90 9.68
N ASN A 120 9.42 -5.91 10.20
CA ASN A 120 9.54 -7.24 9.57
C ASN A 120 10.02 -7.20 8.11
N VAL A 121 10.89 -6.24 7.78
CA VAL A 121 11.44 -6.07 6.43
C VAL A 121 12.36 -7.23 6.09
N HIS A 122 12.09 -7.93 5.00
CA HIS A 122 12.91 -9.05 4.54
C HIS A 122 12.80 -9.28 3.03
N ARG A 123 13.90 -9.73 2.41
CA ARG A 123 13.88 -10.27 1.04
C ARG A 123 13.26 -11.67 1.08
N VAL A 124 12.33 -11.93 0.18
CA VAL A 124 11.67 -13.25 0.08
C VAL A 124 12.61 -14.21 -0.66
N GLU A 125 12.93 -15.35 -0.04
CA GLU A 125 13.89 -16.30 -0.58
C GLU A 125 13.42 -16.88 -1.92
N GLY A 126 14.30 -16.84 -2.93
CA GLY A 126 14.03 -17.38 -4.26
C GLY A 126 13.03 -16.57 -5.09
N SER A 127 12.65 -15.37 -4.65
CA SER A 127 11.82 -14.44 -5.43
C SER A 127 12.59 -13.15 -5.76
N ASN A 128 11.92 -12.27 -6.49
CA ASN A 128 12.36 -10.92 -6.79
C ASN A 128 11.67 -9.86 -5.91
N THR A 129 11.25 -10.23 -4.69
CA THR A 129 10.46 -9.36 -3.82
C THR A 129 11.09 -9.11 -2.45
N VAL A 130 10.78 -7.95 -1.88
CA VAL A 130 11.03 -7.58 -0.48
C VAL A 130 9.69 -7.23 0.14
N GLU A 131 9.44 -7.73 1.35
CA GLU A 131 8.19 -7.51 2.07
C GLU A 131 8.44 -6.85 3.42
N GLY A 132 7.48 -6.03 3.86
CA GLY A 132 7.49 -5.37 5.16
C GLY A 132 6.07 -5.03 5.62
N VAL A 133 5.95 -4.57 6.86
CA VAL A 133 4.67 -4.24 7.49
C VAL A 133 4.71 -2.80 8.00
N ALA A 134 3.80 -1.97 7.51
CA ALA A 134 3.57 -0.65 8.08
C ALA A 134 2.58 -0.74 9.24
N GLU A 135 2.77 0.08 10.28
CA GLU A 135 1.85 0.16 11.43
C GLU A 135 1.52 1.62 11.74
N THR A 136 0.23 1.95 11.77
CA THR A 136 -0.23 3.30 12.14
C THR A 136 -0.26 3.44 13.67
N PHE A 137 0.64 4.25 14.23
CA PHE A 137 0.87 4.36 15.68
C PHE A 137 -0.39 4.68 16.53
N ALA A 138 -1.33 5.47 16.00
CA ALA A 138 -2.51 5.91 16.76
C ALA A 138 -3.59 4.83 16.92
N PHE A 139 -3.66 3.85 16.02
CA PHE A 139 -4.76 2.87 15.95
C PHE A 139 -4.31 1.43 15.78
N GLY A 140 -3.01 1.17 15.57
CA GLY A 140 -2.44 -0.16 15.38
C GLY A 140 -2.87 -0.82 14.06
N PHE A 141 -3.39 -0.05 13.09
CA PHE A 141 -3.71 -0.57 11.77
C PHE A 141 -2.45 -0.97 11.03
N LYS A 142 -2.51 -2.12 10.37
CA LYS A 142 -1.39 -2.72 9.67
C LYS A 142 -1.68 -2.84 8.20
N ASP A 143 -0.67 -2.52 7.42
CA ASP A 143 -0.66 -2.66 5.97
C ASP A 143 0.54 -3.52 5.59
N ASP A 144 0.31 -4.52 4.73
CA ASP A 144 1.40 -5.32 4.17
C ASP A 144 1.93 -4.62 2.92
N VAL A 145 3.25 -4.46 2.84
CA VAL A 145 3.92 -3.76 1.76
C VAL A 145 4.86 -4.72 1.06
N VAL A 146 4.84 -4.71 -0.27
CA VAL A 146 5.75 -5.50 -1.11
C VAL A 146 6.37 -4.61 -2.17
N ALA A 147 7.66 -4.81 -2.42
CA ALA A 147 8.40 -4.23 -3.53
C ALA A 147 8.92 -5.36 -4.42
N ARG A 148 8.72 -5.27 -5.73
CA ARG A 148 9.17 -6.24 -6.74
C ARG A 148 10.21 -5.60 -7.65
N VAL A 149 11.35 -6.25 -7.83
CA VAL A 149 12.39 -5.87 -8.80
C VAL A 149 12.19 -6.68 -10.07
N GLU A 150 11.84 -6.04 -11.18
CA GLU A 150 11.64 -6.71 -12.47
C GLU A 150 11.86 -5.72 -13.62
N ASP A 151 12.36 -6.18 -14.76
CA ASP A 151 12.49 -5.39 -16.00
C ASP A 151 13.18 -4.00 -15.85
N GLY A 152 14.12 -3.88 -14.89
CA GLY A 152 14.86 -2.63 -14.65
C GLY A 152 14.08 -1.57 -13.86
N GLN A 153 12.98 -1.95 -13.21
CA GLN A 153 12.17 -1.10 -12.35
C GLN A 153 11.82 -1.80 -11.03
N ILE A 154 11.33 -1.00 -10.08
CA ILE A 154 10.82 -1.44 -8.78
C ILE A 154 9.34 -1.08 -8.73
N ASP A 155 8.50 -2.11 -8.65
CA ASP A 155 7.07 -1.97 -8.46
C ASP A 155 6.74 -2.09 -6.98
N LEU A 156 5.90 -1.20 -6.47
CA LEU A 156 5.52 -1.16 -5.07
C LEU A 156 4.02 -1.42 -4.93
N ARG A 157 3.62 -2.13 -3.86
CA ARG A 157 2.22 -2.31 -3.47
C ARG A 157 2.07 -2.25 -1.96
N SER A 158 1.02 -1.60 -1.49
CA SER A 158 0.66 -1.52 -0.07
C SER A 158 -0.82 -1.85 0.10
N VAL A 159 -1.12 -2.79 0.99
CA VAL A 159 -2.48 -3.32 1.17
C VAL A 159 -2.87 -3.40 2.64
N SER A 160 -3.89 -2.65 3.03
CA SER A 160 -4.38 -2.65 4.41
C SER A 160 -4.99 -3.98 4.78
N ARG A 161 -4.77 -4.39 6.03
CA ARG A 161 -5.36 -5.62 6.57
C ARG A 161 -6.81 -5.46 6.99
N VAL A 162 -7.26 -4.22 7.24
CA VAL A 162 -8.63 -3.93 7.70
C VAL A 162 -9.15 -2.65 7.06
N GLY A 163 -10.49 -2.55 6.98
CA GLY A 163 -11.16 -1.35 6.48
C GLY A 163 -11.30 -1.34 4.96
N VAL A 164 -12.36 -0.71 4.46
CA VAL A 164 -12.61 -0.61 3.02
C VAL A 164 -11.67 0.42 2.37
N SER A 165 -11.45 1.53 3.08
CA SER A 165 -10.53 2.60 2.71
C SER A 165 -9.32 2.61 3.62
N ASP A 166 -8.16 2.92 3.03
CA ASP A 166 -6.91 3.22 3.72
C ASP A 166 -6.76 4.70 4.10
N LEU A 167 -7.75 5.54 3.83
CA LEU A 167 -7.68 7.00 4.03
C LEU A 167 -6.52 7.70 3.27
N GLY A 168 -6.04 7.09 2.19
CA GLY A 168 -4.90 7.56 1.39
C GLY A 168 -3.52 7.25 1.98
N TYR A 169 -3.44 6.50 3.10
CA TYR A 169 -2.16 6.16 3.72
C TYR A 169 -1.29 5.23 2.87
N ASN A 170 -1.86 4.31 2.10
CA ASN A 170 -1.08 3.42 1.25
C ASN A 170 -0.44 4.20 0.11
N ALA A 171 -1.18 5.08 -0.57
CA ALA A 171 -0.62 5.91 -1.64
C ALA A 171 0.52 6.80 -1.13
N ALA A 172 0.29 7.55 -0.04
CA ALA A 172 1.31 8.41 0.57
C ALA A 172 2.57 7.62 1.00
N ARG A 173 2.38 6.41 1.52
CA ARG A 173 3.51 5.54 1.89
C ARG A 173 4.31 5.07 0.68
N LEU A 174 3.65 4.74 -0.42
CA LEU A 174 4.35 4.30 -1.62
C LEU A 174 5.12 5.45 -2.26
N GLU A 175 4.60 6.69 -2.19
CA GLU A 175 5.34 7.90 -2.59
C GLU A 175 6.59 8.09 -1.72
N GLU A 176 6.45 8.06 -0.39
CA GLU A 176 7.58 8.19 0.55
C GLU A 176 8.62 7.07 0.35
N LEU A 177 8.17 5.84 0.14
CA LEU A 177 9.04 4.69 -0.14
C LEU A 177 9.77 4.86 -1.47
N ALA A 178 9.09 5.33 -2.52
CA ALA A 178 9.71 5.59 -3.82
C ALA A 178 10.82 6.64 -3.71
N GLU A 179 10.56 7.78 -3.06
CA GLU A 179 11.56 8.83 -2.82
C GLU A 179 12.78 8.30 -2.06
N ALA A 180 12.55 7.51 -1.01
CA ALA A 180 13.62 6.93 -0.20
C ALA A 180 14.46 5.90 -0.97
N ILE A 181 13.86 5.16 -1.92
CA ILE A 181 14.57 4.25 -2.81
C ILE A 181 15.38 5.03 -3.84
N GLU A 182 14.77 6.00 -4.52
CA GLU A 182 15.42 6.83 -5.55
C GLU A 182 16.66 7.53 -4.98
N ALA A 183 16.53 8.13 -3.79
CA ALA A 183 17.64 8.80 -3.10
C ALA A 183 18.86 7.89 -2.89
N ARG A 184 18.67 6.57 -2.79
CA ARG A 184 19.76 5.58 -2.61
C ARG A 184 20.30 5.02 -3.91
N LEU A 185 19.49 5.00 -4.96
CA LEU A 185 19.93 4.56 -6.29
C LEU A 185 20.79 5.62 -6.99
N ASP A 186 20.62 6.89 -6.61
CA ASP A 186 21.37 8.04 -7.13
C ASP A 186 22.73 8.28 -6.43
N GLU A 187 23.07 7.51 -5.38
CA GLU A 187 24.36 7.59 -4.65
C GLU A 187 25.52 6.87 -5.35
#